data_AF-A0A920MTT9-F1
#
_entry.id   AF-A0A920MTT9-F1
#
_cell.length_a   1.000
_cell.length_b   1.000
_cell.length_c   1.000
_cell.angle_alpha   90.00
_cell.angle_beta   90.00
_cell.angle_gamma   90.00
#
_symmetry.space_group_name_H-M   'P 1'
#
loop_
_entity.id
_entity.type
_entity.pdbx_description
1 polymer ?
#
loop_
_entity_poly.entity_id
_entity_poly.type
_entity_poly.pdbx_seq_one_letter_code
_entity_poly.pdbx_strand_id
1 'polypeptide(L)'
;MIRGLTDLLDEWMPIIAGSEINDDPYNPVSKYAIDLVNEKKDATPIEWVHRSERFGEKLATPDTAIADLIGEVDPIKVAEGRTLSDELTLHYGLVPRTNRGIFAINELPDLSERIQVGLLNVLEERDVQVRGYKIRLPLDILLVASANPEDYTNRGRIITPLKDRFGSQLRTHYPFEVELEKDIAFPGS
;
A
#
# COMPACT_ATOMS: atom_id res chain seq x y z
N MET A 1 -2.04 -13.43 -11.64
CA MET A 1 -3.30 -12.69 -11.78
C MET A 1 -3.16 -11.24 -11.30
N ILE A 2 -2.85 -10.99 -10.02
CA ILE A 2 -2.81 -9.63 -9.44
C ILE A 2 -1.77 -8.72 -10.14
N ARG A 3 -0.59 -9.25 -10.48
CA ARG A 3 0.43 -8.50 -11.22
C ARG A 3 -0.03 -7.96 -12.59
N GLY A 4 -1.03 -8.58 -13.22
CA GLY A 4 -1.57 -8.10 -14.50
C GLY A 4 -2.45 -6.86 -14.37
N LEU A 5 -2.87 -6.48 -13.15
CA LEU A 5 -3.62 -5.25 -12.93
C LEU A 5 -2.79 -3.99 -13.21
N THR A 6 -1.45 -4.11 -13.18
CA THR A 6 -0.56 -2.98 -13.51
C THR A 6 -0.69 -2.54 -14.95
N ASP A 7 -1.09 -3.44 -15.87
CA ASP A 7 -1.30 -3.12 -17.29
C ASP A 7 -2.51 -2.19 -17.51
N LEU A 8 -3.37 -2.02 -16.50
CA LEU A 8 -4.47 -1.06 -16.49
C LEU A 8 -4.04 0.36 -16.06
N LEU A 9 -2.82 0.51 -15.55
CA LEU A 9 -2.26 1.81 -15.18
C LEU A 9 -1.66 2.51 -16.40
N ASP A 10 -1.65 3.84 -16.37
CA ASP A 10 -0.87 4.64 -17.31
C ASP A 10 0.60 4.19 -17.32
N GLU A 11 1.16 4.04 -18.53
CA GLU A 11 2.49 3.48 -18.75
C GLU A 11 3.57 4.27 -17.99
N TRP A 12 3.47 5.59 -18.00
CA TRP A 12 4.40 6.49 -17.32
C TRP A 12 3.64 7.48 -16.45
N MET A 13 4.13 7.67 -15.23
CA MET A 13 3.55 8.57 -14.24
C MET A 13 4.61 9.55 -13.73
N PRO A 14 4.35 10.86 -13.73
CA PRO A 14 5.29 11.83 -13.19
C PRO A 14 5.25 11.82 -11.66
N ILE A 15 6.41 11.90 -11.05
CA ILE A 15 6.60 12.03 -9.60
C ILE A 15 7.56 13.20 -9.29
N ILE A 16 7.53 13.70 -8.06
CA ILE A 16 8.54 14.65 -7.60
C ILE A 16 9.87 13.92 -7.39
N ALA A 17 10.93 14.41 -8.05
CA ALA A 17 12.25 13.78 -8.02
C ALA A 17 12.82 13.75 -6.60
N GLY A 18 13.38 12.61 -6.19
CA GLY A 18 13.97 12.43 -4.87
C GLY A 18 12.98 12.19 -3.73
N SER A 19 11.67 12.14 -4.00
CA SER A 19 10.71 11.71 -2.98
C SER A 19 10.84 10.21 -2.67
N GLU A 20 10.69 9.83 -1.40
CA GLU A 20 10.68 8.43 -0.97
C GLU A 20 9.44 7.65 -1.40
N ILE A 21 8.37 8.37 -1.73
CA ILE A 21 7.10 7.84 -2.23
C ILE A 21 6.80 8.49 -3.59
N ASN A 22 5.87 7.92 -4.35
CA ASN A 22 5.47 8.47 -5.64
C ASN A 22 4.58 9.72 -5.48
N ASP A 23 5.15 10.83 -4.99
CA ASP A 23 4.43 12.09 -4.80
C ASP A 23 3.95 12.69 -6.13
N ASP A 24 2.72 13.17 -6.16
CA ASP A 24 2.15 13.91 -7.29
C ASP A 24 2.74 15.33 -7.34
N PRO A 25 3.33 15.78 -8.47
CA PRO A 25 3.78 17.16 -8.65
C PRO A 25 2.70 18.22 -8.37
N TYR A 26 1.42 17.88 -8.56
CA TYR A 26 0.31 18.80 -8.34
C TYR A 26 -0.34 18.67 -6.96
N ASN A 27 -0.28 17.49 -6.36
CA ASN A 27 -0.89 17.20 -5.06
C ASN A 27 0.09 16.42 -4.17
N PRO A 28 1.23 17.02 -3.80
CA PRO A 28 2.24 16.34 -3.00
C PRO A 28 1.70 16.02 -1.60
N VAL A 29 2.09 14.87 -1.07
CA VAL A 29 1.61 14.36 0.22
C VAL A 29 2.71 14.27 1.25
N SER A 30 3.95 13.93 0.84
CA SER A 30 5.09 13.98 1.77
C SER A 30 5.54 15.43 2.00
N LYS A 31 6.02 15.75 3.20
CA LYS A 31 6.60 17.07 3.47
C LYS A 31 7.77 17.40 2.56
N TYR A 32 8.62 16.42 2.25
CA TYR A 32 9.73 16.62 1.29
C TYR A 32 9.21 17.21 -0.01
N ALA A 33 8.19 16.58 -0.59
CA ALA A 33 7.58 17.01 -1.83
C ALA A 33 6.85 18.36 -1.69
N ILE A 34 6.09 18.56 -0.61
CA ILE A 34 5.39 19.82 -0.32
C ILE A 34 6.40 20.98 -0.21
N ASP A 35 7.49 20.80 0.53
CA ASP A 35 8.50 21.83 0.73
C ASP A 35 9.26 22.13 -0.56
N LEU A 36 9.62 21.09 -1.32
CA LEU A 36 10.30 21.25 -2.59
C LEU A 36 9.42 22.00 -3.61
N VAL A 37 8.12 21.70 -3.67
CA VAL A 37 7.15 22.42 -4.52
C VAL A 37 6.99 23.86 -4.07
N ASN A 38 6.91 24.12 -2.76
CA ASN A 38 6.81 25.48 -2.23
C ASN A 38 8.06 26.33 -2.53
N GLU A 39 9.24 25.70 -2.45
CA GLU A 39 10.52 26.35 -2.72
C GLU A 39 10.73 26.60 -4.22
N LYS A 40 10.59 25.56 -5.05
CA LYS A 40 10.97 25.61 -6.46
C LYS A 40 9.83 25.95 -7.41
N LYS A 41 8.57 25.81 -6.97
CA LYS A 41 7.36 26.07 -7.76
C LYS A 41 7.43 25.37 -9.12
N ASP A 42 7.28 26.10 -10.22
CA ASP A 42 7.33 25.56 -11.58
C ASP A 42 8.68 24.94 -11.96
N ALA A 43 9.75 25.21 -11.21
CA ALA A 43 11.08 24.61 -11.39
C ALA A 43 11.28 23.33 -10.55
N THR A 44 10.21 22.78 -9.97
CA THR A 44 10.29 21.53 -9.19
C THR A 44 10.71 20.39 -10.10
N PRO A 45 11.82 19.68 -9.79
CA PRO A 45 12.27 18.58 -10.62
C PRO A 45 11.29 17.40 -10.52
N ILE A 46 11.00 16.79 -11.66
CA ILE A 46 10.16 15.60 -11.75
C ILE A 46 10.97 14.42 -12.30
N GLU A 47 10.57 13.22 -11.89
CA GLU A 47 11.00 11.94 -12.43
C GLU A 47 9.78 11.20 -12.97
N TRP A 48 10.02 10.12 -13.73
CA TRP A 48 8.96 9.32 -14.33
C TRP A 48 9.10 7.88 -13.88
N VAL A 49 8.00 7.30 -13.41
CA VAL A 49 7.93 5.91 -12.95
C VAL A 49 7.10 5.11 -13.94
N HIS A 50 7.63 3.96 -14.37
CA HIS A 50 6.90 3.09 -15.28
C HIS A 50 5.86 2.25 -14.52
N ARG A 51 4.74 1.87 -15.16
CA ARG A 51 3.69 1.04 -14.54
C ARG A 51 4.17 -0.26 -13.91
N SER A 52 5.25 -0.85 -14.43
CA SER A 52 5.84 -2.07 -13.88
C SER A 52 6.47 -1.88 -12.50
N GLU A 53 6.83 -0.65 -12.15
CA GLU A 53 7.46 -0.29 -10.86
C GLU A 53 6.42 0.15 -9.82
N ARG A 54 5.15 0.32 -10.23
CA ARG A 54 4.04 0.77 -9.38
C ARG A 54 3.33 -0.39 -8.67
N PHE A 55 4.01 -1.53 -8.53
CA PHE A 55 3.49 -2.73 -7.88
C PHE A 55 4.32 -3.12 -6.66
N GLY A 56 3.67 -3.14 -5.51
CA GLY A 56 4.23 -3.70 -4.27
C GLY A 56 3.46 -4.94 -3.86
N GLU A 57 4.15 -5.90 -3.25
CA GLU A 57 3.49 -7.05 -2.64
C GLU A 57 4.12 -7.41 -1.30
N LYS A 58 3.30 -7.96 -0.40
CA LYS A 58 3.74 -8.52 0.87
C LYS A 58 2.95 -9.79 1.17
N LEU A 59 3.67 -10.86 1.50
CA LEU A 59 3.08 -12.01 2.16
C LEU A 59 2.84 -11.63 3.62
N ALA A 60 1.59 -11.70 4.06
CA ALA A 60 1.24 -11.54 5.45
C ALA A 60 1.80 -12.71 6.24
N THR A 61 2.46 -12.39 7.33
CA THR A 61 2.98 -13.36 8.27
C THR A 61 2.66 -12.89 9.69
N PRO A 62 2.55 -13.80 10.67
CA PRO A 62 2.23 -13.41 12.04
C PRO A 62 3.24 -12.43 12.68
N ASP A 63 4.47 -12.40 12.18
CA ASP A 63 5.56 -11.51 12.60
C ASP A 63 5.63 -10.18 11.83
N THR A 64 4.81 -9.99 10.78
CA THR A 64 4.75 -8.71 10.06
C THR A 64 4.40 -7.59 11.02
N ALA A 65 5.18 -6.51 11.02
CA ALA A 65 4.93 -5.35 11.86
C ALA A 65 4.17 -4.26 11.08
N ILE A 66 3.40 -3.43 11.81
CA ILE A 66 2.79 -2.24 11.20
C ILE A 66 3.83 -1.27 10.63
N ALA A 67 5.04 -1.26 11.22
CA ALA A 67 6.16 -0.45 10.75
C ALA A 67 6.64 -0.89 9.35
N ASP A 68 6.60 -2.19 9.04
CA ASP A 68 6.97 -2.70 7.72
C ASP A 68 5.97 -2.23 6.65
N LEU A 69 4.69 -2.19 6.98
CA LEU A 69 3.62 -1.82 6.06
C LEU A 69 3.51 -0.31 5.90
N ILE A 70 3.46 0.43 7.01
CA ILE A 70 3.13 1.86 6.99
C ILE A 70 4.38 2.72 7.22
N GLY A 71 5.26 2.30 8.11
CA GLY A 71 6.46 3.05 8.47
C GLY A 71 6.59 3.29 9.96
N GLU A 72 7.72 3.87 10.36
CA GLU A 72 7.98 4.26 11.74
C GLU A 72 8.66 5.62 11.87
N VAL A 73 8.58 6.19 13.07
CA VAL A 73 9.23 7.44 13.44
C VAL A 73 10.54 7.12 14.14
N ASP A 74 11.66 7.69 13.65
CA ASP A 74 12.99 7.54 14.24
C ASP A 74 13.06 8.22 15.62
N PRO A 75 13.21 7.45 16.71
CA PRO A 75 13.18 7.99 18.07
C PRO A 75 14.38 8.89 18.40
N ILE A 76 15.53 8.72 17.73
CA ILE A 76 16.74 9.50 18.01
C ILE A 76 16.52 10.95 17.57
N LYS A 77 15.97 11.13 16.37
CA LYS A 77 15.68 12.46 15.80
C LYS A 77 14.57 13.19 16.57
N VAL A 78 13.60 12.46 17.14
CA VAL A 78 12.58 13.05 18.04
C VAL A 78 13.21 13.55 19.35
N ALA A 79 14.19 12.82 19.91
CA ALA A 79 14.84 13.17 21.16
C ALA A 79 15.75 14.41 21.06
N GLU A 80 16.25 14.75 19.86
CA GLU A 80 17.07 15.94 19.60
C GLU A 80 16.29 17.27 19.61
N GLY A 81 14.99 17.25 19.95
CA GLY A 81 14.18 18.47 20.07
C GLY A 81 13.68 19.02 18.73
N ARG A 82 13.81 18.26 17.64
CA ARG A 82 13.16 18.57 16.37
C ARG A 82 11.65 18.41 16.54
N THR A 83 10.90 19.45 16.22
CA THR A 83 9.43 19.39 16.21
C THR A 83 8.98 18.33 15.20
N LEU A 84 7.82 17.70 15.43
CA LEU A 84 7.26 16.73 14.47
C LEU A 84 7.05 17.29 13.05
N SER A 85 7.04 18.63 12.95
CA SER A 85 7.05 19.42 11.72
C SER A 85 8.31 19.23 10.86
N ASP A 86 9.43 18.79 11.46
CA ASP A 86 10.64 18.37 10.77
C ASP A 86 10.49 16.89 10.36
N GLU A 87 9.74 16.66 9.28
CA GLU A 87 9.41 15.34 8.71
C GLU A 87 10.61 14.56 8.12
N LEU A 88 11.85 14.86 8.51
CA LEU A 88 13.02 14.01 8.25
C LEU A 88 13.10 12.77 9.17
N THR A 89 12.00 12.45 9.85
CA THR A 89 11.93 11.47 10.94
C THR A 89 11.02 10.28 10.63
N LEU A 90 10.23 10.34 9.56
CA LEU A 90 9.34 9.26 9.16
C LEU A 90 10.00 8.39 8.09
N HIS A 91 10.21 7.12 8.40
CA HIS A 91 10.63 6.13 7.42
C HIS A 91 9.40 5.43 6.87
N TYR A 92 9.11 5.61 5.58
CA TYR A 92 7.95 5.01 4.94
C TYR A 92 8.10 3.49 4.77
N GLY A 93 7.05 2.78 5.18
CA GLY A 93 6.88 1.35 4.91
C GLY A 93 6.46 1.07 3.46
N LEU A 94 6.12 -0.18 3.18
CA LEU A 94 5.81 -0.66 1.83
C LEU A 94 4.57 0.01 1.20
N VAL A 95 3.52 0.26 1.98
CA VAL A 95 2.24 0.80 1.50
C VAL A 95 2.40 2.25 1.00
N PRO A 96 2.95 3.21 1.78
CA PRO A 96 3.18 4.56 1.25
C PRO A 96 4.15 4.60 0.07
N ARG A 97 5.17 3.74 0.03
CA ARG A 97 6.09 3.66 -1.13
C ARG A 97 5.40 3.22 -2.41
N THR A 98 4.29 2.49 -2.28
CA THR A 98 3.45 2.07 -3.40
C THR A 98 2.33 3.08 -3.69
N ASN A 99 2.45 4.33 -3.21
CA ASN A 99 1.51 5.41 -3.54
C ASN A 99 1.34 5.54 -5.06
N ARG A 100 0.12 5.88 -5.49
CA ARG A 100 -0.32 5.93 -6.89
C ARG A 100 -0.05 4.63 -7.63
N GLY A 101 -0.23 3.50 -6.95
CA GLY A 101 0.10 2.17 -7.44
C GLY A 101 -0.84 1.09 -6.91
N ILE A 102 -0.40 -0.16 -7.02
CA ILE A 102 -1.15 -1.35 -6.59
C ILE A 102 -0.34 -2.07 -5.52
N PHE A 103 -0.92 -2.24 -4.33
CA PHE A 103 -0.31 -3.01 -3.26
C PHE A 103 -1.08 -4.30 -3.00
N ALA A 104 -0.40 -5.43 -3.12
CA ALA A 104 -0.98 -6.75 -2.90
C ALA A 104 -0.58 -7.29 -1.52
N ILE A 105 -1.56 -7.71 -0.72
CA ILE A 105 -1.33 -8.47 0.51
C ILE A 105 -1.82 -9.89 0.31
N ASN A 106 -0.89 -10.84 0.35
CA ASN A 106 -1.23 -12.25 0.32
C ASN A 106 -1.46 -12.77 1.73
N GLU A 107 -2.44 -13.65 1.89
CA GLU A 107 -2.77 -14.27 3.18
C GLU A 107 -3.17 -13.24 4.25
N LEU A 108 -3.95 -12.21 3.90
CA LEU A 108 -4.39 -11.15 4.83
C LEU A 108 -4.86 -11.65 6.22
N PRO A 109 -5.59 -12.79 6.34
CA PRO A 109 -5.91 -13.43 7.63
C PRO A 109 -4.73 -13.64 8.60
N ASP A 110 -3.52 -13.84 8.09
CA ASP A 110 -2.32 -14.08 8.90
C ASP A 110 -1.77 -12.79 9.54
N LEU A 111 -2.21 -11.62 9.10
CA LEU A 111 -1.96 -10.38 9.84
C LEU A 111 -2.81 -10.36 11.12
N SER A 112 -2.21 -9.94 12.22
CA SER A 112 -2.96 -9.69 13.46
C SER A 112 -4.09 -8.67 13.24
N GLU A 113 -5.20 -8.81 13.98
CA GLU A 113 -6.36 -7.90 13.90
C GLU A 113 -5.96 -6.43 14.03
N ARG A 114 -5.02 -6.13 14.94
CA ARG A 114 -4.50 -4.76 15.15
C ARG A 114 -3.85 -4.19 13.89
N ILE A 115 -3.11 -5.00 13.14
CA ILE A 115 -2.45 -4.56 11.90
C ILE A 115 -3.48 -4.40 10.78
N GLN A 116 -4.45 -5.32 10.70
CA GLN A 116 -5.58 -5.20 9.77
C GLN A 116 -6.36 -3.89 9.99
N VAL A 117 -6.69 -3.53 11.24
CA VAL A 117 -7.30 -2.23 11.59
C VAL A 117 -6.40 -1.06 11.20
N GLY A 118 -5.10 -1.15 11.53
CA GLY A 118 -4.15 -0.09 11.22
C GLY A 118 -4.06 0.20 9.72
N LEU A 119 -3.98 -0.86 8.91
CA LEU A 119 -4.00 -0.75 7.45
C LEU A 119 -5.30 -0.12 6.94
N LEU A 120 -6.45 -0.54 7.48
CA LEU A 120 -7.75 0.02 7.08
C LEU A 120 -7.85 1.51 7.39
N ASN A 121 -7.39 1.94 8.56
CA ASN A 121 -7.42 3.35 8.96
C ASN A 121 -6.55 4.21 8.02
N VAL A 122 -5.41 3.70 7.58
CA VAL A 122 -4.57 4.40 6.59
C VAL A 122 -5.31 4.58 5.27
N LEU A 123 -6.04 3.56 4.82
CA LEU A 123 -6.75 3.58 3.54
C LEU A 123 -8.04 4.42 3.58
N GLU A 124 -8.78 4.41 4.70
CA GLU A 124 -10.04 5.14 4.85
C GLU A 124 -9.86 6.56 5.36
N GLU A 125 -9.22 6.70 6.52
CA GLU A 125 -9.12 7.99 7.22
C GLU A 125 -7.97 8.83 6.65
N ARG A 126 -7.08 8.23 5.86
CA ARG A 126 -5.87 8.86 5.32
C ARG A 126 -4.98 9.42 6.43
N ASP A 127 -5.11 8.87 7.64
CA ASP A 127 -4.43 9.30 8.84
C ASP A 127 -3.75 8.07 9.48
N VAL A 128 -2.52 8.24 9.94
CA VAL A 128 -1.72 7.20 10.59
C VAL A 128 -1.35 7.66 11.99
N GLN A 129 -1.51 6.76 12.98
CA GLN A 129 -0.93 6.96 14.30
C GLN A 129 0.37 6.18 14.44
N VAL A 130 1.49 6.91 14.53
CA VAL A 130 2.82 6.32 14.73
C VAL A 130 3.38 6.82 16.06
N ARG A 131 3.56 5.90 17.03
CA ARG A 131 4.10 6.19 18.37
C ARG A 131 3.44 7.39 19.09
N GLY A 132 2.12 7.54 18.94
CA GLY A 132 1.33 8.59 19.59
C GLY A 132 1.17 9.88 18.78
N TYR A 133 1.79 9.97 17.61
CA TYR A 133 1.64 11.09 16.70
C TYR A 133 0.68 10.77 15.57
N LYS A 134 -0.21 11.70 15.26
CA LYS A 134 -1.14 11.60 14.14
C LYS A 134 -0.56 12.31 12.92
N ILE A 135 -0.29 11.56 11.85
CA ILE A 135 0.25 12.06 10.59
C ILE A 135 -0.82 11.82 9.51
N ARG A 136 -1.08 12.82 8.68
CA ARG A 136 -1.99 12.68 7.54
C ARG A 136 -1.20 12.22 6.32
N LEU A 137 -1.56 11.08 5.76
CA LEU A 137 -0.96 10.48 4.56
C LEU A 137 -2.09 10.08 3.59
N PRO A 138 -2.55 11.02 2.75
CA PRO A 138 -3.58 10.77 1.76
C PRO A 138 -3.00 9.98 0.58
N LEU A 139 -2.88 8.66 0.77
CA LEU A 139 -2.40 7.75 -0.26
C LEU A 139 -3.49 7.48 -1.31
N ASP A 140 -3.08 7.45 -2.56
CA ASP A 140 -3.87 7.01 -3.71
C ASP A 140 -3.41 5.59 -4.09
N ILE A 141 -4.03 4.56 -3.53
CA ILE A 141 -3.54 3.19 -3.69
C ILE A 141 -4.68 2.20 -3.87
N LEU A 142 -4.49 1.26 -4.80
CA LEU A 142 -5.35 0.10 -4.93
C LEU A 142 -4.78 -1.04 -4.05
N LEU A 143 -5.46 -1.35 -2.94
CA LEU A 143 -5.15 -2.53 -2.15
C LEU A 143 -5.84 -3.76 -2.76
N VAL A 144 -5.06 -4.81 -3.02
CA VAL A 144 -5.57 -6.13 -3.40
C VAL A 144 -5.19 -7.12 -2.32
N ALA A 145 -6.17 -7.74 -1.65
CA ALA A 145 -5.92 -8.75 -0.64
C ALA A 145 -6.34 -10.14 -1.11
N SER A 146 -5.57 -11.16 -0.74
CA SER A 146 -5.97 -12.56 -0.89
C SER A 146 -6.11 -13.22 0.49
N ALA A 147 -7.02 -14.19 0.56
CA ALA A 147 -7.30 -14.98 1.75
C ALA A 147 -7.73 -16.38 1.31
N ASN A 148 -7.29 -17.43 2.02
CA ASN A 148 -7.75 -18.78 1.74
C ASN A 148 -9.14 -18.99 2.38
N PRO A 149 -10.14 -19.56 1.67
CA PRO A 149 -11.45 -19.88 2.23
C PRO A 149 -11.45 -20.70 3.53
N GLU A 150 -10.43 -21.52 3.78
CA GLU A 150 -10.33 -22.31 5.02
C GLU A 150 -9.94 -21.45 6.25
N ASP A 151 -9.20 -20.36 6.04
CA ASP A 151 -8.75 -19.48 7.12
C ASP A 151 -9.91 -18.74 7.78
N TYR A 152 -11.02 -18.54 7.09
CA TYR A 152 -12.26 -17.99 7.67
C TYR A 152 -12.78 -18.80 8.87
N THR A 153 -12.39 -20.07 8.98
CA THR A 153 -12.85 -20.97 10.05
C THR A 153 -11.80 -21.23 11.14
N ASN A 154 -10.50 -21.25 10.83
CA ASN A 154 -9.48 -21.79 11.74
C ASN A 154 -8.21 -20.92 11.97
N ARG A 155 -7.95 -19.86 11.19
CA ARG A 155 -6.80 -18.94 11.38
C ARG A 155 -7.21 -17.50 11.11
N GLY A 156 -7.06 -16.62 12.12
CA GLY A 156 -7.21 -15.17 12.00
C GLY A 156 -8.41 -14.71 11.16
N ARG A 157 -9.58 -14.51 11.77
CA ARG A 157 -10.72 -13.99 11.00
C ARG A 157 -10.39 -12.59 10.48
N ILE A 158 -10.65 -12.35 9.19
CA ILE A 158 -10.73 -10.98 8.67
C ILE A 158 -11.78 -10.26 9.50
N ILE A 159 -11.38 -9.15 10.13
CA ILE A 159 -12.27 -8.40 11.01
C ILE A 159 -13.48 -7.89 10.22
N THR A 160 -14.67 -7.92 10.84
CA THR A 160 -15.93 -7.49 10.21
C THR A 160 -15.83 -6.10 9.56
N PRO A 161 -15.20 -5.07 10.19
CA PRO A 161 -15.06 -3.76 9.56
C PRO A 161 -14.31 -3.81 8.22
N LEU A 162 -13.29 -4.65 8.09
CA LEU A 162 -12.49 -4.75 6.86
C LEU A 162 -13.31 -5.47 5.78
N LYS A 163 -14.07 -6.51 6.17
CA LYS A 163 -14.99 -7.20 5.27
C LYS A 163 -16.06 -6.27 4.68
N ASP A 164 -16.62 -5.37 5.50
CA ASP A 164 -17.68 -4.44 5.09
C ASP A 164 -17.18 -3.27 4.22
N ARG A 165 -15.86 -3.16 4.03
CA ARG A 165 -15.19 -2.03 3.36
C ARG A 165 -14.53 -2.38 2.04
N PHE A 166 -14.43 -3.66 1.70
CA PHE A 166 -14.05 -4.07 0.35
C PHE A 166 -15.17 -3.69 -0.64
N GLY A 167 -14.85 -2.77 -1.55
CA GLY A 167 -15.78 -2.32 -2.60
C GLY A 167 -16.15 -3.41 -3.63
N SER A 168 -15.37 -4.50 -3.70
CA SER A 168 -15.67 -5.66 -4.51
C SER A 168 -15.00 -6.91 -3.93
N GLN A 169 -15.71 -8.03 -3.92
CA GLN A 169 -15.18 -9.33 -3.50
C GLN A 169 -15.14 -10.27 -4.71
N LEU A 170 -13.94 -10.66 -5.13
CA LEU A 170 -13.73 -11.65 -6.19
C LEU A 170 -13.41 -13.00 -5.56
N ARG A 171 -14.31 -13.99 -5.71
CA ARG A 171 -14.05 -15.37 -5.29
C ARG A 171 -13.47 -16.14 -6.48
N THR A 172 -12.16 -16.36 -6.46
CA THR A 172 -11.49 -17.23 -7.44
C THR A 172 -11.64 -18.69 -7.02
N HIS A 173 -12.05 -19.54 -7.94
CA HIS A 173 -12.05 -21.00 -7.77
C HIS A 173 -11.36 -21.65 -8.96
N TYR A 174 -10.75 -22.82 -8.76
CA TYR A 174 -10.37 -23.66 -9.89
C TYR A 174 -11.63 -24.09 -10.65
N PRO A 175 -11.58 -24.23 -11.97
CA PRO A 175 -12.68 -24.79 -12.75
C PRO A 175 -13.18 -26.08 -12.10
N PHE A 176 -14.49 -26.18 -11.88
CA PHE A 176 -15.09 -27.39 -11.28
C PHE A 176 -15.03 -28.60 -12.23
N GLU A 177 -14.84 -28.33 -13.52
CA GLU A 177 -14.78 -29.33 -14.57
C GLU A 177 -13.35 -29.49 -15.07
N VAL A 178 -12.87 -30.74 -15.06
CA VAL A 178 -11.53 -31.12 -15.53
C VAL A 178 -11.33 -30.75 -17.01
N GLU A 179 -12.41 -30.69 -17.79
CA GLU A 179 -12.39 -30.28 -19.20
C GLU A 179 -12.08 -28.79 -19.33
N LEU A 180 -12.74 -27.94 -18.53
CA LEU A 180 -12.47 -26.51 -18.47
C LEU A 180 -11.06 -26.20 -17.91
N GLU A 181 -10.56 -27.02 -16.98
CA GLU A 181 -9.18 -26.94 -16.48
C GLU A 181 -8.16 -27.24 -17.59
N LYS A 182 -8.41 -28.27 -18.41
CA LYS A 182 -7.55 -28.62 -19.55
C LYS A 182 -7.53 -27.54 -20.62
N ASP A 183 -8.68 -26.94 -20.93
CA ASP A 183 -8.76 -25.86 -21.93
C ASP A 183 -8.02 -24.58 -21.48
N ILE A 184 -8.02 -24.29 -20.18
CA ILE A 184 -7.31 -23.13 -19.61
C ILE A 184 -5.81 -23.41 -19.46
N ALA A 185 -5.42 -24.62 -19.06
CA ALA A 185 -4.02 -25.00 -18.87
C ALA A 185 -3.30 -25.31 -20.19
N PHE A 186 -4.03 -25.76 -21.22
CA PHE A 186 -3.52 -26.12 -22.54
C PHE A 186 -4.39 -25.52 -23.66
N PRO A 187 -4.39 -24.18 -23.84
CA PRO A 187 -5.19 -23.57 -24.89
C PRO A 187 -4.65 -23.98 -26.27
N GLY A 188 -5.33 -24.93 -26.93
CA GLY A 188 -5.06 -25.33 -28.32
C GLY A 188 -4.58 -26.76 -28.57
N SER A 189 -4.82 -27.73 -27.67
CA SER A 189 -4.64 -29.16 -27.95
C SER A 189 -5.90 -29.84 -28.46
#